data_AF-A0A8S1XMJ3-F1
#
_entry.id   AF-A0A8S1XMJ3-F1
#
_cell.length_a   1.000
_cell.length_b   1.000
_cell.length_c   1.000
_cell.angle_alpha   90.00
_cell.angle_beta   90.00
_cell.angle_gamma   90.00
#
_symmetry.space_group_name_H-M   'P 1'
#
loop_
_entity.id
_entity.type
_entity.pdbx_description
1 polymer ?
#
loop_
_entity_poly.entity_id
_entity_poly.type
_entity_poly.pdbx_seq_one_letter_code
_entity_poly.pdbx_strand_id
1 'polypeptide(L)'
;MQIFEMDTNDNLYKMTKEITVKCGSTVCECLFPQQYLKSKCFLVNKNGKNVNLLKKKENDDFVVEQSIEFSSPNCYGQLSDDGEYLITWDNEQKEIQIRKFKQF
;
A
#
# COMPACT_ATOMS: atom_id res chain seq x y z
N MET A 1 -8.76 3.24 3.46
CA MET A 1 -7.81 2.88 4.54
C MET A 1 -8.09 3.80 5.72
N GLN A 2 -8.05 3.32 6.95
CA GLN A 2 -8.37 4.11 8.13
C GLN A 2 -7.14 4.24 9.03
N ILE A 3 -6.93 5.42 9.59
CA ILE A 3 -5.92 5.68 10.63
C ILE A 3 -6.64 5.71 11.97
N PHE A 4 -6.06 5.00 12.92
CA PHE A 4 -6.51 4.99 14.31
C PHE A 4 -5.36 5.45 15.21
N GLU A 5 -5.69 6.29 16.18
CA GLU A 5 -4.76 6.75 17.21
C GLU A 5 -5.31 6.36 18.58
N MET A 6 -4.40 6.02 19.50
CA MET A 6 -4.77 5.69 20.87
C MET A 6 -5.18 6.96 21.61
N ASP A 7 -6.41 7.03 22.09
CA ASP A 7 -6.82 8.05 23.04
C ASP A 7 -6.34 7.66 24.44
N THR A 8 -5.48 8.48 25.04
CA THR A 8 -4.86 8.21 26.34
C THR A 8 -5.84 8.34 27.51
N ASN A 9 -7.01 8.95 27.31
CA ASN A 9 -8.00 9.14 28.37
C ASN A 9 -8.76 7.84 28.68
N ASP A 10 -9.10 7.08 27.64
CA ASP A 10 -9.88 5.84 27.75
C ASP A 10 -9.11 4.58 27.30
N ASN A 11 -7.87 4.75 26.81
CA ASN A 11 -7.03 3.68 26.24
C ASN A 11 -7.69 2.93 25.09
N LEU A 12 -8.51 3.63 24.30
CA LEU A 12 -9.14 3.10 23.10
C LEU A 12 -8.57 3.72 21.84
N TYR A 13 -8.44 2.91 20.79
CA TYR A 13 -8.12 3.41 19.46
C TYR A 13 -9.34 4.08 18.84
N LYS A 14 -9.18 5.34 18.42
CA LYS A 14 -10.22 6.12 17.73
C LYS A 14 -9.79 6.37 16.31
N MET A 15 -10.71 6.20 15.37
CA MET A 15 -10.47 6.55 13.97
C MET A 15 -10.28 8.06 13.88
N THR A 16 -9.13 8.51 13.40
CA THR A 16 -8.81 9.95 13.25
C THR A 16 -8.91 10.40 11.81
N LYS A 17 -8.61 9.52 10.85
CA LYS A 17 -8.59 9.85 9.42
C LYS A 17 -9.03 8.68 8.56
N GLU A 18 -9.71 8.99 7.47
CA GLU A 18 -9.91 8.06 6.36
C GLU A 18 -9.06 8.51 5.16
N ILE A 19 -8.31 7.57 4.59
CA ILE A 19 -7.49 7.77 3.40
C ILE A 19 -8.11 6.99 2.25
N THR A 20 -8.54 7.73 1.23
CA THR A 20 -9.05 7.17 -0.01
C THR A 20 -7.94 6.45 -0.75
N VAL A 21 -8.13 5.15 -0.99
CA VAL A 21 -7.24 4.31 -1.78
C VAL A 21 -8.04 3.64 -2.89
N LYS A 22 -7.41 3.33 -4.03
CA LYS A 22 -8.10 2.56 -5.06
C LYS A 22 -8.30 1.13 -4.60
N CYS A 23 -9.41 0.54 -5.02
CA CYS A 23 -9.80 -0.83 -4.67
C CYS A 23 -9.89 -1.70 -5.94
N GLY A 24 -10.73 -1.34 -6.90
CA GLY A 24 -10.89 -2.07 -8.16
C GLY A 24 -11.58 -3.45 -8.04
N SER A 25 -11.91 -3.91 -6.82
CA SER A 25 -12.74 -5.10 -6.60
C SER A 25 -13.23 -5.18 -5.16
N THR A 26 -14.39 -5.77 -4.91
CA THR A 26 -14.88 -6.09 -3.56
C THR A 26 -14.18 -7.31 -2.94
N VAL A 27 -13.50 -8.11 -3.75
CA VAL A 27 -12.73 -9.28 -3.29
C VAL A 27 -11.28 -8.89 -3.07
N CYS A 28 -10.74 -9.22 -1.89
CA CYS A 28 -9.36 -8.93 -1.54
C CYS A 28 -8.69 -10.17 -0.94
N GLU A 29 -7.72 -10.73 -1.66
CA GLU A 29 -6.82 -11.76 -1.12
C GLU A 29 -5.88 -11.24 -0.04
N CYS A 30 -5.59 -12.11 0.94
CA CYS A 30 -4.93 -11.77 2.21
C CYS A 30 -3.40 -11.92 2.22
N LEU A 31 -2.74 -12.24 1.09
CA LEU A 31 -1.32 -12.62 1.06
C LEU A 31 -0.39 -11.56 0.46
N PHE A 32 -0.82 -10.30 0.43
CA PHE A 32 0.05 -9.18 0.06
C PHE A 32 0.45 -8.43 1.35
N PRO A 33 1.71 -8.54 1.82
CA PRO A 33 2.13 -7.88 3.05
C PRO A 33 2.11 -6.36 2.87
N GLN A 34 1.40 -5.66 3.76
CA GLN A 34 1.48 -4.22 3.86
C GLN A 34 2.85 -3.83 4.43
N GLN A 35 3.57 -2.94 3.75
CA GLN A 35 4.97 -2.62 4.06
C GLN A 35 5.16 -1.11 4.17
N TYR A 36 5.72 -0.66 5.30
CA TYR A 36 6.11 0.73 5.48
C TYR A 36 7.65 0.85 5.47
N LEU A 37 8.17 1.57 4.48
CA LEU A 37 9.59 1.87 4.35
C LEU A 37 9.88 3.25 4.93
N LYS A 38 10.50 3.26 6.12
CA LYS A 38 10.81 4.49 6.88
C LYS A 38 11.75 5.43 6.14
N SER A 39 12.82 4.91 5.53
CA SER A 39 13.86 5.71 4.84
C SER A 39 13.30 6.56 3.72
N LYS A 40 12.18 6.14 3.12
CA LYS A 40 11.50 6.86 2.03
C LYS A 40 10.10 7.32 2.41
N CYS A 41 9.65 7.14 3.65
CA CYS A 41 8.29 7.46 4.09
C CYS A 41 7.19 6.87 3.19
N PHE A 42 7.36 5.64 2.69
CA PHE A 42 6.41 4.99 1.78
C PHE A 42 5.66 3.86 2.46
N LEU A 43 4.36 3.77 2.20
CA LEU A 43 3.50 2.66 2.56
C LEU A 43 3.00 1.98 1.29
N VAL A 44 3.23 0.68 1.16
CA VAL A 44 2.60 -0.15 0.13
C VAL A 44 1.39 -0.83 0.74
N ASN A 45 0.22 -0.53 0.20
CA ASN A 45 -1.07 -1.07 0.65
C ASN A 45 -1.75 -1.78 -0.51
N LYS A 46 -2.20 -3.02 -0.29
CA LYS A 46 -3.02 -3.75 -1.25
C LYS A 46 -4.49 -3.63 -0.85
N ASN A 47 -5.32 -3.27 -1.82
CA ASN A 47 -6.77 -3.21 -1.64
C ASN A 47 -7.46 -3.66 -2.93
N GLY A 48 -8.23 -4.75 -2.86
CA GLY A 48 -8.86 -5.37 -4.03
C GLY A 48 -7.84 -5.79 -5.10
N LYS A 49 -7.97 -5.22 -6.30
CA LYS A 49 -7.09 -5.37 -7.46
C LYS A 49 -5.94 -4.35 -7.51
N ASN A 50 -5.91 -3.40 -6.57
CA ASN A 50 -4.95 -2.32 -6.59
C ASN A 50 -3.85 -2.51 -5.55
N VAL A 51 -2.61 -2.26 -5.98
CA VAL A 51 -1.47 -1.98 -5.09
C VAL A 51 -1.25 -0.48 -5.08
N ASN A 52 -1.51 0.15 -3.94
CA ASN A 52 -1.39 1.58 -3.71
C ASN A 52 -0.04 1.88 -3.05
N LEU A 53 0.70 2.83 -3.60
CA LEU A 53 1.91 3.39 -3.00
C LEU A 53 1.53 4.76 -2.42
N LEU A 54 1.59 4.85 -1.09
CA LEU A 54 1.26 6.05 -0.35
C LEU A 54 2.54 6.67 0.23
N LYS A 55 2.71 7.98 0.07
CA LYS A 55 3.77 8.75 0.71
C LYS A 55 3.24 9.43 1.96
N LYS A 56 3.95 9.26 3.07
CA LYS A 56 3.74 10.10 4.27
C LYS A 56 4.35 11.48 4.04
N LYS A 57 3.55 12.52 4.17
CA LYS A 57 3.94 13.93 4.11
C LYS A 57 4.43 14.40 5.49
N GLU A 58 5.01 15.59 5.55
CA GLU A 58 5.56 16.18 6.78
C GLU A 58 4.48 16.46 7.84
N ASN A 59 3.24 16.69 7.42
CA ASN A 59 2.09 16.89 8.30
C ASN A 59 1.44 15.57 8.78
N ASP A 60 2.18 14.46 8.67
CA ASP A 60 1.75 13.10 8.98
C ASP A 60 0.57 12.54 8.16
N ASP A 61 0.14 13.24 7.10
CA ASP A 61 -0.85 12.71 6.16
C ASP A 61 -0.22 11.72 5.19
N PHE A 62 -1.04 10.81 4.66
CA PHE A 62 -0.66 9.96 3.54
C PHE A 62 -1.36 10.42 2.27
N VAL A 63 -0.58 10.52 1.19
CA VAL A 63 -1.09 10.79 -0.15
C VAL A 63 -0.76 9.60 -1.03
N VAL A 64 -1.75 9.13 -1.81
CA VAL A 64 -1.51 8.12 -2.84
C VAL A 64 -0.69 8.76 -3.96
N GLU A 65 0.57 8.36 -4.12
CA GLU A 65 1.43 8.82 -5.23
C GLU A 65 1.22 7.98 -6.48
N GLN A 66 0.93 6.68 -6.30
CA GLN A 66 0.67 5.77 -7.40
C GLN A 66 -0.31 4.67 -6.98
N SER A 67 -1.12 4.21 -7.93
CA SER A 67 -1.90 2.98 -7.83
C SER A 67 -1.63 2.13 -9.06
N ILE A 68 -1.33 0.85 -8.83
CA ILE A 68 -1.15 -0.15 -9.88
C ILE A 68 -2.35 -1.08 -9.82
N GLU A 69 -3.15 -1.09 -10.88
CA GLU A 69 -4.29 -1.99 -11.00
C GLU A 69 -3.86 -3.28 -11.72
N PHE A 70 -4.21 -4.42 -11.13
CA PHE A 70 -4.04 -5.74 -11.71
C PHE A 70 -5.38 -6.25 -12.24
N SER A 71 -5.37 -7.13 -13.23
CA SER A 71 -6.60 -7.70 -13.76
C SER A 71 -7.33 -8.62 -12.75
N SER A 72 -6.56 -9.21 -11.81
CA SER A 72 -7.03 -10.13 -10.76
C SER A 72 -6.68 -9.62 -9.36
N PRO A 73 -7.52 -9.85 -8.32
CA PRO A 73 -7.19 -9.52 -6.93
C PRO A 73 -6.12 -10.45 -6.33
N ASN A 74 -5.77 -11.53 -7.05
CA ASN A 74 -4.75 -12.51 -6.68
C ASN A 74 -3.37 -12.02 -7.14
N CYS A 75 -2.91 -10.90 -6.61
CA CYS A 75 -1.54 -10.44 -6.83
C CYS A 75 -0.75 -10.56 -5.52
N TYR A 76 0.55 -10.85 -5.66
CA TYR A 76 1.48 -10.95 -4.55
C TYR A 76 2.68 -10.07 -4.83
N GLY A 77 3.40 -9.67 -3.80
CA GLY A 77 4.60 -8.87 -4.01
C GLY A 77 5.17 -8.28 -2.74
N GLN A 78 6.34 -7.68 -2.91
CA GLN A 78 7.04 -6.97 -1.84
C GLN A 78 7.97 -5.91 -2.39
N LEU A 79 8.35 -4.99 -1.51
CA LEU A 79 9.47 -4.09 -1.77
C LEU A 79 10.79 -4.82 -1.54
N SER A 80 11.83 -4.42 -2.26
CA SER A 80 13.21 -4.69 -1.81
C SER A 80 13.49 -3.95 -0.50
N ASP A 81 14.47 -4.42 0.27
CA ASP A 81 14.80 -3.85 1.59
C ASP A 81 15.12 -2.35 1.55
N ASP A 82 15.69 -1.89 0.44
CA ASP A 82 16.00 -0.48 0.17
C ASP A 82 14.84 0.31 -0.49
N GLY A 83 13.78 -0.38 -0.90
CA GLY A 83 12.66 0.17 -1.67
C GLY A 83 13.04 0.72 -3.04
N GLU A 84 14.13 0.26 -3.64
CA GLU A 84 14.47 0.56 -5.04
C GLU A 84 13.60 -0.22 -6.02
N TYR A 85 13.07 -1.37 -5.61
CA TYR A 85 12.25 -2.23 -6.45
C TYR A 85 10.95 -2.63 -5.75
N LEU A 86 9.85 -2.61 -6.51
CA LEU A 86 8.62 -3.31 -6.19
C LEU A 86 8.54 -4.53 -7.10
N ILE A 87 8.53 -5.72 -6.50
CA ILE A 87 8.49 -7.01 -7.21
C ILE A 87 7.10 -7.60 -6.99
N THR A 88 6.36 -7.87 -8.07
CA THR A 88 5.00 -8.41 -8.00
C THR A 88 4.83 -9.62 -8.90
N TRP A 89 4.07 -10.61 -8.45
CA TRP A 89 3.54 -11.69 -9.27
C TRP A 89 2.12 -11.35 -9.72
N ASP A 90 1.92 -11.24 -11.03
CA ASP A 90 0.60 -11.10 -11.64
C ASP A 90 0.04 -12.48 -11.95
N ASN A 91 -1.00 -12.90 -11.21
CA ASN A 91 -1.59 -14.21 -11.39
C ASN A 91 -2.36 -14.37 -12.71
N GLU A 92 -2.79 -13.29 -13.37
CA GLU A 92 -3.48 -13.40 -14.65
C GLU A 92 -2.48 -13.56 -15.79
N GLN A 93 -1.47 -12.70 -15.82
CA GLN A 93 -0.40 -12.74 -16.83
C GLN A 93 0.61 -13.87 -16.59
N LYS A 94 0.62 -14.47 -15.40
CA LYS A 94 1.58 -15.52 -14.97
C LYS A 94 3.04 -15.05 -15.07
N GLU A 95 3.30 -13.81 -14.68
CA GLU A 95 4.62 -13.20 -14.80
C GLU A 95 5.03 -12.45 -13.53
N ILE A 96 6.35 -12.33 -13.37
CA ILE A 96 6.96 -11.43 -12.39
C ILE A 96 7.16 -10.08 -13.06
N GLN A 97 6.68 -9.03 -12.43
CA GLN A 97 6.90 -7.65 -12.83
C GLN A 97 7.78 -6.96 -11.80
N ILE A 98 8.86 -6.33 -12.27
CA ILE A 98 9.80 -5.58 -11.43
C ILE A 98 9.70 -4.11 -11.81
N ARG A 99 9.34 -3.26 -10.85
CA ARG A 99 9.23 -1.81 -11.03
C ARG A 99 10.31 -1.13 -10.24
N LYS A 100 11.16 -0.36 -10.93
CA LYS A 100 12.21 0.44 -10.30
C LYS A 100 11.67 1.79 -9.84
N PHE A 101 12.00 2.19 -8.63
CA PHE A 101 11.69 3.51 -8.10
C PHE A 101 12.40 4.61 -8.93
N LYS A 102 11.68 5.71 -9.18
CA LYS A 102 12.23 6.93 -9.78
C LYS A 102 11.66 8.14 -9.04
N GLN A 103 12.54 8.98 -8.53
CA GLN A 103 12.18 10.28 -7.97
C GLN A 103 12.15 11.31 -9.11
N PHE A 104 11.11 12.13 -9.13
CA PHE A 104 11.00 13.30 -10.00
C PHE A 104 11.21 14.57 -9.18
#